data_AF-A0A4S8L077-F1
#
_entry.id   AF-A0A4S8L077-F1
#
_cell.length_a   1.000
_cell.length_b   1.000
_cell.length_c   1.000
_cell.angle_alpha   90.00
_cell.angle_beta   90.00
_cell.angle_gamma   90.00
#
_symmetry.space_group_name_H-M   'P 1'
#
loop_
_entity.id
_entity.type
_entity.pdbx_description
1 polymer ?
#
loop_
_entity_poly.entity_id
_entity_poly.type
_entity_poly.pdbx_seq_one_letter_code
_entity_poly.pdbx_strand_id
1 'polypeptide(L)'
;MSDTLQNLPPPPPPGLNYIEAIRPSLNFILVLTPLGAALVPLIFTLFYFSTPQTRRHPVFILNILACCCGICEAAINAALETKQILYPLEPVSKELLTAVIAFTIVSPLFIDSILLFRVLAFYPVSSTPRHVLFSILALPVLVKCGRFVAVVMYLHSFTNSSGKLPSVLLASQSTWPRNPYTMTEWTLQMIDNLYASSMFLYKLWQYQRPASNTVMIRSKNLLAHIRSLFLIALGNFVFPVIMNIATIVLIATDPSFINGTYILLSNNYVAILGIVFATIWTRKYNWNRGDGGSSSGTGKGFDPTLNPRSVFSTIRFVPAISTTHHTNDGATYISRDDSGQTQTLEMDVEMASSSDTDTGPSLSLATAPADPEKRIG
;
A
#
# COMPACT_ATOMS: atom_id res chain seq x y z
N MET A 1 36.22 21.60 39.20
CA MET A 1 36.09 20.39 38.36
C MET A 1 36.32 19.11 39.17
N SER A 2 37.01 19.18 40.31
CA SER A 2 37.25 18.02 41.20
C SER A 2 36.01 17.59 42.01
N ASP A 3 35.16 18.54 42.44
CA ASP A 3 34.06 18.26 43.37
C ASP A 3 32.89 17.48 42.72
N THR A 4 32.77 17.51 41.39
CA THR A 4 31.73 16.77 40.66
C THR A 4 31.98 15.27 40.57
N LEU A 5 33.22 14.80 40.81
CA LEU A 5 33.56 13.37 40.75
C LEU A 5 33.21 12.60 42.04
N GLN A 6 32.99 13.29 43.17
CA GLN A 6 32.66 12.64 44.45
C GLN A 6 31.19 12.16 44.56
N ASN A 7 30.31 12.60 43.65
CA ASN A 7 28.88 12.24 43.66
C ASN A 7 28.50 11.16 42.63
N LEU A 8 29.47 10.41 42.08
CA LEU A 8 29.16 9.26 41.25
C LEU A 8 28.68 8.08 42.13
N PRO A 9 27.54 7.45 41.82
CA PRO A 9 27.06 6.31 42.59
C PRO A 9 28.06 5.14 42.49
N PRO A 10 28.28 4.38 43.58
CA PRO A 10 29.27 3.30 43.61
C PRO A 10 28.92 2.25 42.56
N PRO A 11 29.88 1.81 41.72
CA PRO A 11 29.60 0.96 40.56
C PRO A 11 28.81 -0.28 40.97
N PRO A 12 27.85 -0.72 40.13
CA PRO A 12 26.97 -1.82 40.48
C PRO A 12 27.80 -3.10 40.70
N PRO A 13 27.36 -4.01 41.57
CA PRO A 13 28.03 -5.29 41.78
C PRO A 13 28.23 -6.05 40.46
N PRO A 14 29.30 -6.86 40.31
CA PRO A 14 29.52 -7.65 39.10
C PRO A 14 28.27 -8.46 38.69
N GLY A 15 27.85 -8.32 37.44
CA GLY A 15 26.62 -8.94 36.92
C GLY A 15 25.34 -8.11 37.11
N LEU A 16 25.40 -6.95 37.78
CA LEU A 16 24.31 -5.99 37.87
C LEU A 16 24.64 -4.71 37.07
N ASN A 17 23.59 -3.99 36.67
CA ASN A 17 23.68 -2.72 35.96
C ASN A 17 22.50 -1.83 36.41
N TYR A 18 22.64 -0.50 36.31
CA TYR A 18 21.59 0.42 36.75
C TYR A 18 20.37 0.33 35.83
N ILE A 19 19.18 0.31 36.41
CA ILE A 19 17.92 0.23 35.66
C ILE A 19 17.76 1.39 34.66
N GLU A 20 18.25 2.58 35.01
CA GLU A 20 18.23 3.77 34.14
C GLU A 20 19.11 3.62 32.89
N ALA A 21 20.17 2.81 32.94
CA ALA A 21 21.00 2.51 31.77
C ALA A 21 20.36 1.47 30.84
N ILE A 22 19.60 0.52 31.41
CA ILE A 22 18.93 -0.56 30.65
C ILE A 22 17.61 -0.08 30.03
N ARG A 23 16.85 0.78 30.72
CA ARG A 23 15.47 1.12 30.37
C ARG A 23 15.28 1.60 28.91
N PRO A 24 16.11 2.49 28.34
CA PRO A 24 15.91 2.98 26.97
C PRO A 24 16.02 1.84 25.93
N SER A 25 17.08 1.02 26.05
CA SER A 25 17.34 -0.14 25.20
C SER A 25 16.25 -1.20 25.30
N LEU A 26 15.82 -1.52 26.52
CA LEU A 26 14.73 -2.46 26.76
C LEU A 26 13.41 -1.96 26.14
N ASN A 27 13.11 -0.67 26.29
CA ASN A 27 11.93 -0.07 25.69
C ASN A 27 11.98 -0.09 24.14
N PHE A 28 13.15 0.13 23.51
CA PHE A 28 13.29 -0.03 22.06
C PHE A 28 13.00 -1.47 21.63
N ILE A 29 13.53 -2.48 22.33
CA ILE A 29 13.24 -3.90 22.05
C ILE A 29 11.74 -4.18 22.19
N LEU A 30 11.11 -3.73 23.28
CA LEU A 30 9.69 -3.96 23.57
C LEU A 30 8.73 -3.27 22.60
N VAL A 31 9.14 -2.17 21.95
CA VAL A 31 8.34 -1.49 20.92
C VAL A 31 8.62 -2.07 19.53
N LEU A 32 9.89 -2.18 19.14
CA LEU A 32 10.28 -2.59 17.78
C LEU A 32 10.04 -4.07 17.49
N THR A 33 10.35 -4.96 18.44
CA THR A 33 10.30 -6.40 18.17
C THR A 33 8.87 -6.87 17.89
N PRO A 34 7.83 -6.46 18.64
CA PRO A 34 6.44 -6.79 18.30
C PRO A 34 5.97 -6.15 16.99
N LEU A 35 6.38 -4.92 16.69
CA LEU A 35 6.04 -4.25 15.43
C LEU A 35 6.65 -4.97 14.22
N GLY A 36 7.92 -5.35 14.28
CA GLY A 36 8.59 -6.15 13.26
C GLY A 36 7.99 -7.55 13.14
N ALA A 37 7.72 -8.23 14.26
CA ALA A 37 7.07 -9.54 14.27
C ALA A 37 5.66 -9.49 13.62
N ALA A 38 4.90 -8.41 13.80
CA ALA A 38 3.59 -8.23 13.18
C ALA A 38 3.65 -8.08 11.64
N LEU A 39 4.80 -7.76 11.05
CA LEU A 39 4.98 -7.74 9.59
C LEU A 39 5.03 -9.15 8.99
N VAL A 40 5.42 -10.17 9.76
CA VAL A 40 5.47 -11.58 9.31
C VAL A 40 4.09 -12.12 8.90
N PRO A 41 3.03 -12.09 9.75
CA PRO A 41 1.70 -12.51 9.33
C PRO A 41 1.12 -11.62 8.22
N LEU A 42 1.57 -10.37 8.08
CA LEU A 42 1.18 -9.51 6.96
C LEU A 42 1.80 -9.93 5.63
N ILE A 43 3.05 -10.41 5.61
CA ILE A 43 3.64 -11.06 4.43
C ILE A 43 2.82 -12.29 4.01
N PHE A 44 2.49 -13.18 4.96
CA PHE A 44 1.62 -14.33 4.68
C PHE A 44 0.24 -13.91 4.16
N THR A 45 -0.37 -12.90 4.78
CA THR A 45 -1.67 -12.33 4.37
C THR A 45 -1.61 -11.75 2.95
N LEU A 46 -0.52 -11.04 2.60
CA LEU A 46 -0.28 -10.55 1.25
C LEU A 46 -0.18 -11.70 0.25
N PHE A 47 0.56 -12.77 0.55
CA PHE A 47 0.65 -13.92 -0.35
C PHE A 47 -0.68 -14.67 -0.51
N TYR A 48 -1.43 -14.84 0.58
CA TYR A 48 -2.75 -15.48 0.59
C TYR A 48 -3.76 -14.74 -0.30
N PHE A 49 -3.86 -13.42 -0.17
CA PHE A 49 -4.75 -12.58 -1.01
C PHE A 49 -4.12 -12.15 -2.36
N SER A 50 -3.10 -12.87 -2.87
CA SER A 50 -2.39 -12.48 -4.10
C SER A 50 -2.32 -13.63 -5.10
N THR A 51 -3.01 -13.45 -6.23
CA THR A 51 -2.97 -14.35 -7.39
C THR A 51 -1.63 -14.26 -8.14
N PRO A 52 -1.21 -15.29 -8.90
CA PRO A 52 0.06 -15.30 -9.64
C PRO A 52 0.27 -14.08 -10.54
N GLN A 53 -0.80 -13.56 -11.16
CA GLN A 53 -0.76 -12.35 -11.98
C GLN A 53 -0.47 -11.11 -11.12
N THR A 54 -1.18 -10.96 -9.99
CA THR A 54 -1.02 -9.78 -9.12
C THR A 54 0.31 -9.74 -8.35
N ARG A 55 1.02 -10.88 -8.24
CA ARG A 55 2.38 -10.97 -7.69
C ARG A 55 3.43 -10.30 -8.58
N ARG A 56 3.15 -10.13 -9.88
CA ARG A 56 4.06 -9.47 -10.84
C ARG A 56 3.95 -7.95 -10.85
N HIS A 57 2.97 -7.35 -10.15
CA HIS A 57 2.85 -5.89 -10.08
C HIS A 57 3.91 -5.28 -9.16
N PRO A 58 4.58 -4.17 -9.55
CA PRO A 58 5.60 -3.51 -8.72
C PRO A 58 5.13 -3.19 -7.30
N VAL A 59 3.89 -2.75 -7.13
CA VAL A 59 3.30 -2.45 -5.80
C VAL A 59 3.28 -3.68 -4.88
N PHE A 60 3.07 -4.90 -5.42
CA PHE A 60 3.13 -6.11 -4.59
C PHE A 60 4.56 -6.41 -4.14
N ILE A 61 5.52 -6.36 -5.07
CA ILE A 61 6.93 -6.62 -4.80
C ILE A 61 7.46 -5.61 -3.77
N LEU A 62 7.18 -4.33 -3.95
CA LEU A 62 7.62 -3.28 -3.04
C LEU A 62 6.97 -3.37 -1.66
N ASN A 63 5.70 -3.80 -1.53
CA ASN A 63 5.10 -4.08 -0.22
C ASN A 63 5.83 -5.21 0.52
N ILE A 64 6.20 -6.29 -0.19
CA ILE A 64 6.96 -7.39 0.42
C ILE A 64 8.34 -6.91 0.85
N LEU A 65 9.04 -6.15 -0.01
CA LEU A 65 10.33 -5.54 0.33
C LEU A 65 10.22 -4.59 1.53
N ALA A 66 9.17 -3.76 1.61
CA ALA A 66 8.92 -2.89 2.77
C ALA A 66 8.74 -3.68 4.07
N CYS A 67 7.97 -4.78 4.05
CA CYS A 67 7.86 -5.66 5.21
C CYS A 67 9.20 -6.30 5.58
N CYS A 68 9.98 -6.78 4.60
CA CYS A 68 11.30 -7.34 4.84
C CYS A 68 12.28 -6.30 5.43
N CYS A 69 12.28 -5.06 4.92
CA CYS A 69 13.08 -3.96 5.47
C CYS A 69 12.72 -3.69 6.92
N GLY A 70 11.43 -3.60 7.27
CA GLY A 70 10.98 -3.42 8.66
C GLY A 70 11.34 -4.61 9.57
N ILE A 71 11.27 -5.84 9.09
CA ILE A 71 11.72 -7.02 9.86
C ILE A 71 13.23 -6.96 10.11
N CYS A 72 14.02 -6.62 9.10
CA CYS A 72 15.47 -6.43 9.24
C CYS A 72 15.80 -5.26 10.19
N GLU A 73 15.10 -4.13 10.08
CA GLU A 73 15.25 -2.98 10.97
C GLU A 73 14.97 -3.39 12.43
N ALA A 74 13.86 -4.07 12.72
CA ALA A 74 13.55 -4.59 14.06
C ALA A 74 14.62 -5.57 14.57
N ALA A 75 15.05 -6.53 13.74
CA ALA A 75 16.02 -7.54 14.14
C ALA A 75 17.41 -6.96 14.44
N ILE A 76 17.90 -6.05 13.59
CA ILE A 76 19.22 -5.40 13.77
C ILE A 76 19.19 -4.46 14.98
N ASN A 77 18.11 -3.69 15.18
CA ASN A 77 17.94 -2.88 16.40
C ASN A 77 17.87 -3.76 17.66
N ALA A 78 17.09 -4.84 17.66
CA ALA A 78 16.99 -5.74 18.81
C ALA A 78 18.35 -6.39 19.16
N ALA A 79 19.14 -6.77 18.15
CA ALA A 79 20.49 -7.29 18.35
C ALA A 79 21.45 -6.23 18.92
N LEU A 80 21.39 -4.99 18.42
CA LEU A 80 22.17 -3.87 18.95
C LEU A 80 21.84 -3.58 20.41
N GLU A 81 20.55 -3.37 20.71
CA GLU A 81 20.10 -2.99 22.05
C GLU A 81 20.35 -4.12 23.06
N THR A 82 20.20 -5.38 22.64
CA THR A 82 20.59 -6.54 23.47
C THR A 82 22.09 -6.54 23.76
N LYS A 83 22.94 -6.23 22.76
CA LYS A 83 24.39 -6.09 22.99
C LYS A 83 24.70 -4.94 23.98
N GLN A 84 24.00 -3.80 23.88
CA GLN A 84 24.19 -2.67 24.80
C GLN A 84 23.77 -3.00 26.24
N ILE A 85 22.74 -3.82 26.44
CA ILE A 85 22.31 -4.29 27.77
C ILE A 85 23.31 -5.28 28.36
N LEU A 86 23.77 -6.27 27.57
CA LEU A 86 24.65 -7.35 28.05
C LEU A 86 26.11 -6.91 28.21
N TYR A 87 26.60 -6.03 27.33
CA TYR A 87 28.00 -5.61 27.25
C TYR A 87 28.14 -4.08 27.26
N PRO A 88 27.65 -3.38 28.32
CA PRO A 88 27.56 -1.91 28.35
C PRO A 88 28.92 -1.18 28.33
N LEU A 89 30.01 -1.90 28.62
CA LEU A 89 31.39 -1.39 28.60
C LEU A 89 32.11 -1.70 27.28
N GLU A 90 31.55 -2.55 26.41
CA GLU A 90 32.15 -2.81 25.11
C GLU A 90 31.73 -1.74 24.10
N PRO A 91 32.66 -1.14 23.34
CA PRO A 91 32.31 -0.23 22.26
C PRO A 91 31.54 -0.99 21.18
N VAL A 92 30.44 -0.39 20.72
CA VAL A 92 29.67 -0.90 19.58
C VAL A 92 30.48 -0.73 18.30
N SER A 93 30.48 -1.74 17.42
CA SER A 93 31.17 -1.66 16.13
C SER A 93 30.56 -0.58 15.24
N LYS A 94 31.41 0.20 14.58
CA LYS A 94 30.98 1.36 13.78
C LYS A 94 30.12 0.93 12.60
N GLU A 95 30.38 -0.26 12.09
CA GLU A 95 29.70 -0.92 10.99
C GLU A 95 28.27 -1.29 11.38
N LEU A 96 28.06 -1.88 12.58
CA LEU A 96 26.73 -2.21 13.09
C LEU A 96 25.91 -0.95 13.36
N LEU A 97 26.51 0.05 14.00
CA LEU A 97 25.87 1.34 14.27
C LEU A 97 25.46 2.04 12.97
N THR A 98 26.35 2.11 11.98
CA THR A 98 26.05 2.71 10.68
C THR A 98 24.97 1.91 9.94
N ALA A 99 24.98 0.58 10.02
CA ALA A 99 23.94 -0.27 9.44
C ALA A 99 22.57 -0.03 10.08
N VAL A 100 22.47 0.01 11.42
CA VAL A 100 21.22 0.33 12.15
C VAL A 100 20.62 1.64 11.64
N ILE A 101 21.42 2.71 11.66
CA ILE A 101 20.95 4.05 11.28
C ILE A 101 20.62 4.12 9.79
N ALA A 102 21.42 3.49 8.93
CA ALA A 102 21.12 3.39 7.51
C ALA A 102 19.77 2.68 7.28
N PHE A 103 19.51 1.53 7.91
CA PHE A 103 18.21 0.85 7.78
C PHE A 103 17.05 1.75 8.28
N THR A 104 17.20 2.44 9.41
CA THR A 104 16.16 3.33 9.97
C THR A 104 15.78 4.48 9.04
N ILE A 105 16.74 5.11 8.34
CA ILE A 105 16.49 6.32 7.53
C ILE A 105 16.39 6.07 6.03
N VAL A 106 16.99 4.99 5.52
CA VAL A 106 16.95 4.65 4.09
C VAL A 106 15.67 3.88 3.75
N SER A 107 15.17 3.02 4.65
CA SER A 107 13.93 2.24 4.39
C SER A 107 12.72 3.13 4.05
N PRO A 108 12.46 4.25 4.75
CA PRO A 108 11.38 5.19 4.38
C PRO A 108 11.45 5.70 2.94
N LEU A 109 12.64 5.95 2.37
CA LEU A 109 12.80 6.41 0.98
C LEU A 109 12.20 5.40 -0.02
N PHE A 110 12.42 4.11 0.23
CA PHE A 110 11.90 3.01 -0.58
C PHE A 110 10.41 2.77 -0.32
N ILE A 111 9.97 2.85 0.94
CA ILE A 111 8.56 2.68 1.34
C ILE A 111 7.69 3.76 0.71
N ASP A 112 8.08 5.03 0.80
CA ASP A 112 7.34 6.17 0.21
C ASP A 112 7.35 6.11 -1.34
N SER A 113 8.22 5.32 -1.96
CA SER A 113 8.17 5.08 -3.41
C SER A 113 6.98 4.19 -3.81
N ILE A 114 6.41 3.41 -2.89
CA ILE A 114 5.17 2.65 -3.12
C ILE A 114 3.99 3.58 -3.42
N LEU A 115 3.91 4.73 -2.71
CA LEU A 115 2.87 5.72 -2.94
C LEU A 115 2.96 6.30 -4.36
N LEU A 116 4.17 6.58 -4.85
CA LEU A 116 4.40 7.02 -6.23
C LEU A 116 3.94 5.97 -7.26
N PHE A 117 4.28 4.70 -7.06
CA PHE A 117 3.80 3.61 -7.94
C PHE A 117 2.28 3.41 -7.89
N ARG A 118 1.62 3.72 -6.76
CA ARG A 118 0.15 3.75 -6.69
C ARG A 118 -0.46 4.91 -7.45
N VAL A 119 0.11 6.12 -7.35
CA VAL A 119 -0.34 7.25 -8.16
C VAL A 119 -0.20 6.91 -9.65
N LEU A 120 0.93 6.35 -10.07
CA LEU A 120 1.15 5.90 -11.45
C LEU A 120 0.13 4.85 -11.94
N ALA A 121 -0.41 4.00 -11.06
CA ALA A 121 -1.45 3.04 -11.45
C ALA A 121 -2.76 3.72 -11.91
N PHE A 122 -3.03 4.98 -11.51
CA PHE A 122 -4.16 5.79 -12.00
C PHE A 122 -3.84 6.62 -13.25
N TYR A 123 -2.58 6.66 -13.67
CA TYR A 123 -2.10 7.36 -14.87
C TYR A 123 -1.42 6.35 -15.81
N PRO A 124 -2.20 5.49 -16.50
CA PRO A 124 -1.64 4.49 -17.40
C PRO A 124 -0.75 5.15 -18.46
N VAL A 125 0.50 4.70 -18.51
CA VAL A 125 1.58 5.25 -19.35
C VAL A 125 1.25 5.20 -20.85
N SER A 126 0.39 4.27 -21.26
CA SER A 126 -0.09 4.12 -22.64
C SER A 126 -1.15 5.14 -23.06
N SER A 127 -1.90 5.74 -22.12
CA SER A 127 -3.02 6.64 -22.42
C SER A 127 -2.80 8.06 -21.90
N THR A 128 -1.89 8.28 -20.96
CA THR A 128 -1.57 9.60 -20.43
C THR A 128 -0.55 10.30 -21.35
N PRO A 129 -0.79 11.54 -21.82
CA PRO A 129 0.21 12.26 -22.61
C PRO A 129 1.54 12.39 -21.87
N ARG A 130 2.66 12.17 -22.57
CA ARG A 130 4.00 12.13 -21.96
C ARG A 130 4.35 13.39 -21.15
N HIS A 131 3.90 14.56 -21.59
CA HIS A 131 4.13 15.81 -20.87
C HIS A 131 3.39 15.85 -19.52
N VAL A 132 2.14 15.36 -19.45
CA VAL A 132 1.37 15.26 -18.19
C VAL A 132 2.05 14.27 -17.24
N LEU A 133 2.44 13.10 -17.76
CA LEU A 133 3.15 12.08 -16.96
C LEU A 133 4.47 12.62 -16.41
N PHE A 134 5.24 13.34 -17.24
CA PHE A 134 6.47 14.01 -16.82
C PHE A 134 6.21 15.07 -15.74
N SER A 135 5.22 15.95 -15.91
CA SER A 135 4.87 16.96 -14.91
C SER A 135 4.44 16.35 -13.57
N ILE A 136 3.77 15.20 -13.57
CA ILE A 136 3.36 14.49 -12.35
C ILE A 136 4.55 13.80 -11.66
N LEU A 137 5.51 13.29 -12.43
CA LEU A 137 6.68 12.60 -11.89
C LEU A 137 7.82 13.53 -11.49
N ALA A 138 7.94 14.71 -12.12
CA ALA A 138 9.06 15.62 -11.90
C ALA A 138 9.23 16.01 -10.43
N LEU A 139 8.14 16.38 -9.74
CA LEU A 139 8.21 16.78 -8.34
C LEU A 139 8.57 15.61 -7.39
N PRO A 140 7.89 14.44 -7.41
CA PRO A 140 8.29 13.27 -6.61
C PRO A 140 9.73 12.82 -6.87
N VAL A 141 10.18 12.81 -8.12
CA VAL A 141 11.56 12.41 -8.46
C VAL A 141 12.56 13.42 -7.88
N LEU A 142 12.32 14.73 -8.05
CA LEU A 142 13.18 15.78 -7.50
C LEU A 142 13.23 15.72 -5.96
N VAL A 143 12.08 15.53 -5.31
CA VAL A 143 11.97 15.41 -3.84
C VAL A 143 12.70 14.17 -3.34
N LYS A 144 12.56 13.02 -4.01
CA LYS A 144 13.31 11.79 -3.65
C LYS A 144 14.81 11.92 -3.86
N CYS A 145 15.27 12.60 -4.92
CA CYS A 145 16.69 12.95 -5.09
C CYS A 145 17.19 13.84 -3.94
N GLY A 146 16.42 14.86 -3.54
CA GLY A 146 16.74 15.71 -2.39
C GLY A 146 16.84 14.93 -1.07
N ARG A 147 15.88 14.03 -0.80
CA ARG A 147 15.90 13.15 0.38
C ARG A 147 17.10 12.20 0.38
N PHE A 148 17.43 11.60 -0.77
CA PHE A 148 18.60 10.73 -0.90
C PHE A 148 19.90 11.49 -0.58
N VAL A 149 20.06 12.71 -1.11
CA VAL A 149 21.21 13.57 -0.78
C VAL A 149 21.24 13.91 0.71
N ALA A 150 20.10 14.29 1.31
CA ALA A 150 20.02 14.59 2.75
C ALA A 150 20.42 13.38 3.61
N VAL A 151 19.95 12.18 3.28
CA VAL A 151 20.31 10.92 3.96
C VAL A 151 21.80 10.58 3.81
N VAL A 152 22.37 10.71 2.60
CA VAL A 152 23.81 10.47 2.39
C VAL A 152 24.67 11.47 3.17
N MET A 153 24.30 12.74 3.17
CA MET A 153 25.01 13.77 3.95
C MET A 153 24.88 13.54 5.46
N TYR A 154 23.71 13.12 5.94
CA TYR A 154 23.50 12.72 7.32
C TYR A 154 24.37 11.52 7.71
N LEU A 155 24.38 10.43 6.93
CA LEU A 155 25.20 9.24 7.20
C LEU A 155 26.70 9.56 7.21
N HIS A 156 27.16 10.39 6.28
CA HIS A 156 28.55 10.84 6.24
C HIS A 156 28.92 11.67 7.48
N SER A 157 28.08 12.66 7.82
CA SER A 157 28.26 13.50 9.01
C SER A 157 28.24 12.68 10.30
N PHE A 158 27.27 11.76 10.42
CA PHE A 158 27.14 10.85 11.55
C PHE A 158 28.37 9.94 11.67
N THR A 159 28.76 9.22 10.62
CA THR A 159 29.90 8.27 10.67
C THR A 159 31.20 8.96 11.10
N ASN A 160 31.46 10.18 10.60
CA ASN A 160 32.63 10.98 10.97
C ASN A 160 32.60 11.49 12.43
N SER A 161 31.41 11.71 12.98
CA SER A 161 31.23 12.26 14.34
C SER A 161 31.19 11.16 15.40
N SER A 162 30.40 10.12 15.14
CA SER A 162 30.11 9.00 16.03
C SER A 162 31.28 8.05 16.23
N GLY A 163 32.23 8.00 15.27
CA GLY A 163 33.44 7.19 15.37
C GLY A 163 34.40 7.55 16.51
N LYS A 164 34.05 8.53 17.36
CA LYS A 164 34.80 9.05 18.52
C LYS A 164 34.09 8.83 19.87
N LEU A 165 32.86 8.32 19.87
CA LEU A 165 32.02 8.21 21.07
C LEU A 165 31.81 6.75 21.48
N PRO A 166 31.77 6.43 22.80
CA PRO A 166 31.76 5.05 23.29
C PRO A 166 30.41 4.34 23.16
N SER A 167 29.30 5.06 23.07
CA SER A 167 27.95 4.48 23.02
C SER A 167 27.08 5.08 21.91
N VAL A 168 26.20 4.24 21.36
CA VAL A 168 25.25 4.62 20.29
C VAL A 168 24.33 5.74 20.75
N LEU A 169 23.79 5.62 21.97
CA LEU A 169 22.91 6.64 22.53
C LEU A 169 23.60 8.00 22.60
N LEU A 170 24.84 8.06 23.09
CA LEU A 170 25.58 9.32 23.17
C LEU A 170 25.94 9.88 21.78
N ALA A 171 26.30 9.00 20.84
CA ALA A 171 26.55 9.38 19.45
C ALA A 171 25.30 10.02 18.81
N SER A 172 24.17 9.31 18.83
CA SER A 172 22.91 9.80 18.26
C SER A 172 22.38 11.04 18.97
N GLN A 173 22.47 11.08 20.31
CA GLN A 173 22.14 12.26 21.14
C GLN A 173 23.01 13.48 20.81
N SER A 174 24.28 13.30 20.43
CA SER A 174 25.15 14.41 20.02
C SER A 174 24.77 14.98 18.64
N THR A 175 24.26 14.13 17.73
CA THR A 175 23.86 14.52 16.37
C THR A 175 22.39 14.91 16.24
N TRP A 176 21.57 14.71 17.28
CA TRP A 176 20.11 14.89 17.24
C TRP A 176 19.65 16.36 17.16
N PRO A 177 20.07 17.27 18.06
CA PRO A 177 19.40 18.57 18.20
C PRO A 177 19.50 19.43 16.93
N ARG A 178 18.36 19.77 16.33
CA ARG A 178 18.25 20.64 15.14
C ARG A 178 19.14 20.22 13.96
N ASN A 179 19.32 18.91 13.74
CA ASN A 179 20.11 18.41 12.62
C ASN A 179 19.50 18.85 11.27
N PRO A 180 20.20 19.67 10.46
CA PRO A 180 19.61 20.24 9.25
C PRO A 180 19.33 19.17 8.18
N TYR A 181 20.13 18.10 8.12
CA TYR A 181 19.93 17.01 7.16
C TYR A 181 18.67 16.21 7.51
N THR A 182 18.50 15.87 8.78
CA THR A 182 17.32 15.14 9.29
C THR A 182 16.04 15.97 9.14
N MET A 183 16.07 17.25 9.50
CA MET A 183 14.93 18.16 9.29
C MET A 183 14.58 18.31 7.80
N THR A 184 15.58 18.38 6.92
CA THR A 184 15.37 18.43 5.46
C THR A 184 14.72 17.15 4.95
N GLU A 185 15.20 15.98 5.41
CA GLU A 185 14.66 14.67 5.03
C GLU A 185 13.18 14.55 5.39
N TRP A 186 12.79 14.81 6.65
CA TRP A 186 11.39 14.74 7.08
C TRP A 186 10.49 15.81 6.46
N THR A 187 11.02 17.02 6.20
CA THR A 187 10.27 18.06 5.50
C THR A 187 9.97 17.64 4.06
N LEU A 188 10.98 17.11 3.36
CA LEU A 188 10.81 16.58 2.01
C LEU A 188 9.92 15.32 1.99
N GLN A 189 9.99 14.46 3.00
CA GLN A 189 9.09 13.32 3.18
C GLN A 189 7.63 13.76 3.33
N MET A 190 7.39 14.78 4.16
CA MET A 190 6.07 15.38 4.34
C MET A 190 5.54 15.96 3.02
N ILE A 191 6.40 16.62 2.22
CA ILE A 191 6.03 17.16 0.89
C ILE A 191 5.70 16.03 -0.10
N ASP A 192 6.51 14.98 -0.16
CA ASP A 192 6.29 13.80 -1.04
C ASP A 192 4.94 13.13 -0.72
N ASN A 193 4.70 12.88 0.58
CA ASN A 193 3.48 12.22 1.05
C ASN A 193 2.24 13.11 0.90
N LEU A 194 2.36 14.42 1.12
CA LEU A 194 1.28 15.39 0.85
C LEU A 194 0.96 15.48 -0.64
N TYR A 195 1.97 15.54 -1.51
CA TYR A 195 1.77 15.59 -2.95
C TYR A 195 1.11 14.32 -3.49
N ALA A 196 1.66 13.14 -3.18
CA ALA A 196 1.12 11.86 -3.64
C ALA A 196 -0.33 11.65 -3.19
N SER A 197 -0.64 12.04 -1.95
CA SER A 197 -1.97 11.93 -1.38
C SER A 197 -2.95 12.94 -1.98
N SER A 198 -2.52 14.19 -2.20
CA SER A 198 -3.33 15.21 -2.87
C SER A 198 -3.67 14.79 -4.31
N MET A 199 -2.71 14.23 -5.04
CA MET A 199 -2.90 13.70 -6.39
C MET A 199 -3.85 12.50 -6.42
N PHE A 200 -3.70 11.55 -5.49
CA PHE A 200 -4.61 10.42 -5.33
C PHE A 200 -6.04 10.88 -5.03
N LEU A 201 -6.20 11.83 -4.09
CA LEU A 201 -7.52 12.33 -3.69
C LEU A 201 -8.17 13.19 -4.78
N TYR A 202 -7.40 14.00 -5.51
CA TYR A 202 -7.86 14.76 -6.67
C TYR A 202 -8.36 13.83 -7.79
N LYS A 203 -7.60 12.78 -8.11
CA LYS A 203 -8.04 11.77 -9.09
C LYS A 203 -9.29 11.06 -8.62
N LEU A 204 -9.38 10.75 -7.34
CA LEU A 204 -10.56 10.11 -6.78
C LEU A 204 -11.81 10.99 -6.89
N TRP A 205 -11.68 12.28 -6.59
CA TRP A 205 -12.75 13.26 -6.77
C TRP A 205 -13.15 13.41 -8.25
N GLN A 206 -12.19 13.35 -9.18
CA GLN A 206 -12.48 13.34 -10.61
C GLN A 206 -13.31 12.10 -11.02
N TYR A 207 -13.01 10.92 -10.49
CA TYR A 207 -13.81 9.71 -10.73
C TYR A 207 -15.19 9.74 -10.05
N GLN A 208 -15.38 10.55 -9.01
CA GLN A 208 -16.66 10.71 -8.33
C GLN A 208 -17.59 11.74 -9.00
N ARG A 209 -17.05 12.66 -9.83
CA ARG A 209 -17.88 13.59 -10.61
C ARG A 209 -18.66 12.83 -11.69
N PRO A 210 -20.01 12.76 -11.63
CA PRO A 210 -20.79 12.06 -12.64
C PRO A 210 -20.71 12.82 -13.97
N ALA A 211 -20.40 12.12 -15.05
CA ALA A 211 -20.50 12.66 -16.41
C ALA A 211 -21.98 12.74 -16.83
N SER A 212 -22.67 13.80 -16.37
CA SER A 212 -24.03 14.26 -16.71
C SER A 212 -25.21 13.29 -16.51
N ASN A 213 -26.23 13.79 -15.81
CA ASN A 213 -27.66 13.44 -15.92
C ASN A 213 -28.16 12.01 -15.69
N THR A 214 -27.35 11.04 -15.25
CA THR A 214 -27.90 9.77 -14.74
C THR A 214 -28.25 9.89 -13.26
N VAL A 215 -29.54 9.77 -12.94
CA VAL A 215 -30.09 9.85 -11.58
C VAL A 215 -29.31 8.92 -10.64
N MET A 216 -28.79 9.50 -9.56
CA MET A 216 -27.89 8.82 -8.62
C MET A 216 -28.64 7.76 -7.80
N ILE A 217 -28.85 6.57 -8.37
CA ILE A 217 -29.42 5.43 -7.65
C ILE A 217 -28.53 5.14 -6.43
N ARG A 218 -29.13 5.36 -5.26
CA ARG A 218 -28.56 5.36 -3.90
C ARG A 218 -27.95 4.00 -3.53
N SER A 219 -26.85 3.61 -4.17
CA SER A 219 -26.27 2.29 -4.03
C SER A 219 -25.39 2.17 -2.79
N LYS A 220 -25.65 1.13 -1.98
CA LYS A 220 -24.79 0.74 -0.84
C LYS A 220 -23.32 0.51 -1.28
N ASN A 221 -23.13 0.17 -2.55
CA ASN A 221 -21.83 0.00 -3.21
C ASN A 221 -20.98 1.27 -3.22
N LEU A 222 -21.57 2.45 -3.44
CA LEU A 222 -20.85 3.72 -3.45
C LEU A 222 -20.35 4.10 -2.05
N LEU A 223 -21.18 3.90 -1.01
CA LEU A 223 -20.78 4.12 0.39
C LEU A 223 -19.67 3.14 0.82
N ALA A 224 -19.77 1.86 0.45
CA ALA A 224 -18.72 0.87 0.72
C ALA A 224 -17.41 1.22 0.01
N HIS A 225 -17.48 1.72 -1.22
CA HIS A 225 -16.32 2.18 -1.98
C HIS A 225 -15.69 3.42 -1.32
N ILE A 226 -16.47 4.45 -0.99
CA ILE A 226 -15.98 5.65 -0.29
C ILE A 226 -15.35 5.28 1.07
N ARG A 227 -15.95 4.36 1.84
CA ARG A 227 -15.35 3.90 3.10
C ARG A 227 -14.01 3.19 2.89
N SER A 228 -13.89 2.35 1.86
CA SER A 228 -12.62 1.75 1.45
C SER A 228 -11.57 2.81 1.13
N LEU A 229 -11.93 3.79 0.30
CA LEU A 229 -11.06 4.89 -0.13
C LEU A 229 -10.63 5.81 1.01
N PHE A 230 -11.54 6.10 1.94
CA PHE A 230 -11.25 6.85 3.16
C PHE A 230 -10.26 6.10 4.07
N LEU A 231 -10.43 4.78 4.26
CA LEU A 231 -9.48 3.98 5.03
C LEU A 231 -8.09 3.90 4.36
N ILE A 232 -8.05 3.80 3.03
CA ILE A 232 -6.82 3.87 2.23
C ILE A 232 -6.15 5.24 2.41
N ALA A 233 -6.89 6.35 2.36
CA ALA A 233 -6.34 7.67 2.60
C ALA A 233 -5.85 7.82 4.06
N LEU A 234 -6.67 7.47 5.05
CA LEU A 234 -6.34 7.60 6.47
C LEU A 234 -5.04 6.85 6.83
N GLY A 235 -4.91 5.60 6.38
CA GLY A 235 -3.74 4.76 6.66
C GLY A 235 -2.46 5.16 5.91
N ASN A 236 -2.56 5.64 4.67
CA ASN A 236 -1.38 6.01 3.87
C ASN A 236 -0.92 7.46 4.05
N PHE A 237 -1.81 8.36 4.49
CA PHE A 237 -1.58 9.81 4.47
C PHE A 237 -1.69 10.43 5.85
N VAL A 238 -2.86 10.31 6.50
CA VAL A 238 -3.17 11.10 7.70
C VAL A 238 -2.27 10.71 8.86
N PHE A 239 -2.15 9.42 9.16
CA PHE A 239 -1.26 8.98 10.25
C PHE A 239 0.22 9.27 9.98
N PRO A 240 0.82 8.91 8.82
CA PRO A 240 2.24 9.23 8.56
C PRO A 240 2.55 10.73 8.53
N VAL A 241 1.63 11.58 8.03
CA VAL A 241 1.87 13.03 8.01
C VAL A 241 1.77 13.66 9.40
N ILE A 242 0.79 13.27 10.23
CA ILE A 242 0.69 13.77 11.61
C ILE A 242 1.91 13.33 12.42
N MET A 243 2.35 12.08 12.27
CA MET A 243 3.54 11.55 12.92
C MET A 243 4.81 12.28 12.45
N ASN A 244 4.99 12.51 11.13
CA ASN A 244 6.11 13.31 10.62
C ASN A 244 6.14 14.74 11.18
N ILE A 245 4.98 15.40 11.29
CA ILE A 245 4.87 16.72 11.92
C ILE A 245 5.31 16.65 13.39
N ALA A 246 4.90 15.61 14.13
CA ALA A 246 5.34 15.40 15.51
C ALA A 246 6.87 15.20 15.60
N THR A 247 7.47 14.40 14.73
CA THR A 247 8.94 14.20 14.69
C THR A 247 9.69 15.50 14.38
N ILE A 248 9.20 16.30 13.43
CA ILE A 248 9.78 17.62 13.08
C ILE A 248 9.67 18.61 14.26
N VAL A 249 8.54 18.62 14.97
CA VAL A 249 8.39 19.45 16.18
C VAL A 249 9.38 18.99 17.24
N LEU A 250 9.52 17.69 17.49
CA LEU A 250 10.40 17.15 18.52
C LEU A 250 11.88 17.46 18.26
N ILE A 251 12.43 17.27 17.05
CA ILE A 251 13.83 17.63 16.79
C ILE A 251 14.12 19.14 16.89
N ALA A 252 13.08 19.97 16.76
CA ALA A 252 13.18 21.43 16.89
C ALA A 252 13.09 21.92 18.35
N THR A 253 12.35 21.21 19.21
CA THR A 253 11.98 21.63 20.57
C THR A 253 12.52 20.75 21.70
N ASP A 254 12.57 19.42 21.54
CA ASP A 254 12.99 18.45 22.55
C ASP A 254 14.44 17.98 22.28
N PRO A 255 15.38 18.25 23.21
CA PRO A 255 16.73 17.72 23.08
C PRO A 255 16.80 16.19 23.22
N SER A 256 15.78 15.52 23.76
CA SER A 256 15.76 14.07 23.97
C SER A 256 15.71 13.29 22.64
N PHE A 257 16.83 12.66 22.28
CA PHE A 257 16.90 11.73 21.15
C PHE A 257 15.89 10.58 21.31
N ILE A 258 15.76 10.04 22.52
CA ILE A 258 14.94 8.87 22.85
C ILE A 258 13.46 9.10 22.46
N ASN A 259 12.89 10.23 22.85
CA ASN A 259 11.48 10.56 22.59
C ASN A 259 11.18 10.65 21.09
N GLY A 260 12.03 11.39 20.36
CA GLY A 260 11.89 11.54 18.91
C GLY A 260 12.13 10.24 18.15
N THR A 261 13.05 9.39 18.62
CA THR A 261 13.35 8.09 18.00
C THR A 261 12.19 7.10 18.14
N TYR A 262 11.51 7.05 19.28
CA TYR A 262 10.29 6.21 19.40
C TYR A 262 9.21 6.61 18.40
N ILE A 263 9.00 7.91 18.20
CA ILE A 263 7.97 8.43 17.28
C ILE A 263 8.39 8.23 15.81
N LEU A 264 9.66 8.46 15.47
CA LEU A 264 10.25 8.16 14.16
C LEU A 264 10.08 6.67 13.79
N LEU A 265 10.51 5.77 14.68
CA LEU A 265 10.41 4.33 14.45
C LEU A 265 8.94 3.91 14.33
N SER A 266 8.08 4.33 15.27
CA SER A 266 6.65 4.01 15.22
C SER A 266 6.01 4.49 13.91
N ASN A 267 6.40 5.66 13.41
CA ASN A 267 5.96 6.19 12.13
C ASN A 267 6.38 5.30 10.94
N ASN A 268 7.62 4.80 10.91
CA ASN A 268 8.07 3.86 9.87
C ASN A 268 7.15 2.63 9.79
N TYR A 269 6.85 1.98 10.93
CA TYR A 269 5.93 0.84 10.96
C TYR A 269 4.50 1.23 10.60
N VAL A 270 3.98 2.36 11.12
CA VAL A 270 2.63 2.85 10.76
C VAL A 270 2.49 3.09 9.26
N ALA A 271 3.52 3.63 8.60
CA ALA A 271 3.55 3.78 7.15
C ALA A 271 3.54 2.43 6.42
N ILE A 272 4.39 1.47 6.80
CA ILE A 272 4.40 0.10 6.22
C ILE A 272 3.02 -0.57 6.40
N LEU A 273 2.48 -0.54 7.62
CA LEU A 273 1.19 -1.13 7.98
C LEU A 273 0.06 -0.51 7.15
N GLY A 274 -0.04 0.82 7.12
CA GLY A 274 -1.05 1.55 6.36
C GLY A 274 -1.01 1.22 4.87
N ILE A 275 0.20 1.16 4.31
CA ILE A 275 0.48 0.74 2.93
C ILE A 275 0.02 -0.70 2.68
N VAL A 276 0.39 -1.65 3.53
CA VAL A 276 0.02 -3.06 3.35
C VAL A 276 -1.50 -3.27 3.50
N PHE A 277 -2.12 -2.72 4.54
CA PHE A 277 -3.57 -2.82 4.75
C PHE A 277 -4.37 -2.21 3.61
N ALA A 278 -3.97 -1.05 3.08
CA ALA A 278 -4.60 -0.46 1.90
C ALA A 278 -4.55 -1.38 0.66
N THR A 279 -3.46 -2.16 0.51
CA THR A 279 -3.34 -3.11 -0.61
C THR A 279 -4.22 -4.34 -0.42
N ILE A 280 -4.31 -4.87 0.80
CA ILE A 280 -5.18 -6.01 1.11
C ILE A 280 -6.65 -5.61 0.94
N TRP A 281 -7.03 -4.43 1.42
CA TRP A 281 -8.42 -3.96 1.41
C TRP A 281 -8.94 -3.64 0.01
N THR A 282 -8.12 -2.99 -0.85
CA THR A 282 -8.46 -2.77 -2.27
C THR A 282 -8.72 -4.09 -3.01
N ARG A 283 -7.90 -5.12 -2.75
CA ARG A 283 -8.03 -6.44 -3.38
C ARG A 283 -9.30 -7.18 -2.94
N LYS A 284 -9.59 -7.21 -1.63
CA LYS A 284 -10.79 -7.88 -1.09
C LYS A 284 -12.09 -7.31 -1.69
N TYR A 285 -12.16 -6.00 -1.91
CA TYR A 285 -13.33 -5.36 -2.52
C TYR A 285 -13.54 -5.76 -3.99
N ASN A 286 -12.46 -5.99 -4.75
CA ASN A 286 -12.55 -6.49 -6.12
C ASN A 286 -12.97 -7.96 -6.17
N TRP A 287 -12.51 -8.79 -5.24
CA TRP A 287 -12.93 -10.19 -5.15
C TRP A 287 -14.45 -10.33 -4.93
N ASN A 288 -14.99 -9.64 -3.92
CA ASN A 288 -16.43 -9.67 -3.60
C ASN A 288 -17.35 -9.11 -4.71
N ARG A 289 -16.80 -8.53 -5.78
CA ARG A 289 -17.55 -8.10 -6.97
C ARG A 289 -17.56 -9.15 -8.09
N GLY A 290 -16.64 -10.12 -8.09
CA GLY A 290 -16.58 -11.18 -9.09
C GLY A 290 -17.60 -12.29 -8.85
N ASP A 291 -17.73 -12.75 -7.60
CA ASP A 291 -18.56 -13.92 -7.25
C ASP A 291 -20.08 -13.62 -7.23
N GLY A 292 -20.49 -12.36 -7.32
CA GLY A 292 -21.89 -11.94 -7.24
C GLY A 292 -22.71 -12.10 -8.53
N GLY A 293 -22.11 -12.60 -9.63
CA GLY A 293 -22.72 -12.62 -10.97
C GLY A 293 -23.08 -14.00 -11.53
N SER A 294 -22.73 -15.10 -10.83
CA SER A 294 -22.84 -16.45 -11.38
C SER A 294 -24.09 -17.20 -10.90
N SER A 295 -25.26 -16.80 -11.40
CA SER A 295 -26.47 -17.63 -11.36
C SER A 295 -27.31 -17.46 -12.63
N SER A 296 -27.36 -18.52 -13.44
CA SER A 296 -27.99 -18.64 -14.78
C SER A 296 -27.30 -17.88 -15.92
N GLY A 297 -26.93 -18.60 -16.98
CA GLY A 297 -26.22 -18.06 -18.15
C GLY A 297 -25.22 -19.06 -18.74
N THR A 298 -25.72 -20.00 -19.54
CA THR A 298 -24.98 -21.07 -20.26
C THR A 298 -23.57 -20.69 -20.70
N GLY A 299 -22.58 -21.48 -20.31
CA GLY A 299 -21.17 -21.18 -20.55
C GLY A 299 -20.76 -21.25 -22.03
N LYS A 300 -19.98 -20.25 -22.44
CA LYS A 300 -18.94 -20.40 -23.46
C LYS A 300 -17.59 -20.16 -22.78
N GLY A 301 -16.66 -21.10 -22.97
CA GLY A 301 -15.32 -21.03 -22.38
C GLY A 301 -14.55 -19.80 -22.87
N PHE A 302 -13.71 -19.25 -21.99
CA PHE A 302 -12.84 -18.13 -22.32
C PHE A 302 -11.69 -18.60 -23.23
N ASP A 303 -11.75 -18.24 -24.51
CA ASP A 303 -10.66 -18.45 -25.47
C ASP A 303 -9.60 -17.33 -25.32
N PRO A 304 -8.35 -17.65 -24.92
CA PRO A 304 -7.31 -16.65 -24.69
C PRO A 304 -6.64 -16.12 -25.98
N THR A 305 -7.09 -16.52 -27.18
CA THR A 305 -6.46 -16.09 -28.45
C THR A 305 -6.97 -14.75 -29.01
N LEU A 306 -7.94 -14.10 -28.36
CA LEU A 306 -8.52 -12.84 -28.86
C LEU A 306 -7.58 -11.63 -28.70
N ASN A 307 -7.08 -11.21 -29.86
CA ASN A 307 -6.24 -10.04 -30.14
C ASN A 307 -6.59 -8.77 -29.32
N PRO A 308 -5.64 -8.15 -28.58
CA PRO A 308 -5.90 -7.00 -27.70
C PRO A 308 -6.45 -5.72 -28.37
N ARG A 309 -6.52 -5.66 -29.71
CA ARG A 309 -6.99 -4.48 -30.46
C ARG A 309 -8.52 -4.31 -30.52
N SER A 310 -9.33 -5.32 -30.21
CA SER A 310 -10.80 -5.25 -30.36
C SER A 310 -11.55 -4.69 -29.14
N VAL A 311 -10.95 -4.69 -27.95
CA VAL A 311 -11.64 -4.28 -26.70
C VAL A 311 -11.92 -2.76 -26.64
N PHE A 312 -11.22 -1.96 -27.43
CA PHE A 312 -11.40 -0.49 -27.47
C PHE A 312 -12.34 0.02 -28.58
N SER A 313 -12.89 -0.84 -29.45
CA SER A 313 -13.73 -0.40 -30.58
C SER A 313 -15.25 -0.37 -30.32
N THR A 314 -15.72 -0.79 -29.14
CA THR A 314 -17.16 -0.82 -28.80
C THR A 314 -17.54 0.30 -27.82
N ILE A 315 -17.14 1.53 -28.14
CA ILE A 315 -17.85 2.74 -27.73
C ILE A 315 -18.16 3.54 -29.00
N ARG A 316 -19.24 3.16 -29.70
CA ARG A 316 -19.81 4.04 -30.73
C ARG A 316 -20.55 5.17 -30.03
N PHE A 317 -20.03 6.37 -30.13
CA PHE A 317 -20.83 7.57 -29.89
C PHE A 317 -21.91 7.64 -30.97
N VAL A 318 -23.17 7.48 -30.57
CA VAL A 318 -24.31 7.82 -31.42
C VAL A 318 -24.37 9.34 -31.50
N PRO A 319 -24.31 9.97 -32.68
CA PRO A 319 -24.50 11.41 -32.80
C PRO A 319 -25.90 11.78 -32.30
N ALA A 320 -26.01 12.86 -31.54
CA ALA A 320 -27.31 13.35 -31.10
C ALA A 320 -28.17 13.72 -32.32
N ILE A 321 -29.27 13.00 -32.52
CA ILE A 321 -30.29 13.37 -33.49
C ILE A 321 -30.90 14.68 -32.98
N SER A 322 -30.72 15.76 -33.75
CA SER A 322 -31.33 17.05 -33.46
C SER A 322 -32.84 16.90 -33.59
N THR A 323 -33.56 16.95 -32.46
CA THR A 323 -35.02 16.84 -32.45
C THR A 323 -35.64 18.16 -32.90
N THR A 324 -35.77 18.35 -34.21
CA THR A 324 -36.48 19.50 -34.79
C THR A 324 -37.96 19.45 -34.42
N HIS A 325 -38.38 20.43 -33.64
CA HIS A 325 -39.76 20.56 -33.16
C HIS A 325 -40.63 21.13 -34.30
N HIS A 326 -41.12 20.28 -35.20
CA HIS A 326 -42.08 20.68 -36.23
C HIS A 326 -43.51 20.72 -35.66
N THR A 327 -44.11 21.90 -35.66
CA THR A 327 -45.55 22.09 -35.46
C THR A 327 -46.32 21.53 -36.65
N ASN A 328 -47.43 20.85 -36.36
CA ASN A 328 -48.18 20.03 -37.30
C ASN A 328 -49.43 20.79 -37.78
N ASP A 329 -49.35 21.46 -38.92
CA ASP A 329 -50.51 22.02 -39.63
C ASP A 329 -50.84 21.16 -40.85
N GLY A 330 -52.12 20.80 -41.00
CA GLY A 330 -52.55 19.77 -41.93
C GLY A 330 -52.77 20.25 -43.36
N ALA A 331 -52.51 19.36 -44.33
CA ALA A 331 -53.06 19.46 -45.68
C ALA A 331 -53.33 18.05 -46.25
N THR A 332 -54.59 17.80 -46.57
CA THR A 332 -55.08 16.59 -47.25
C THR A 332 -54.66 16.58 -48.71
N TYR A 333 -54.10 15.47 -49.23
CA TYR A 333 -54.15 15.16 -50.67
C TYR A 333 -54.26 13.64 -50.93
N ILE A 334 -54.83 13.30 -52.08
CA ILE A 334 -55.34 11.97 -52.47
C ILE A 334 -54.62 11.49 -53.74
N SER A 335 -54.56 10.16 -53.95
CA SER A 335 -54.14 9.44 -55.18
C SER A 335 -52.61 9.38 -55.43
N ARG A 336 -52.04 8.34 -56.07
CA ARG A 336 -52.63 7.19 -56.83
C ARG A 336 -51.67 5.97 -56.84
N ASP A 337 -52.18 4.81 -57.27
CA ASP A 337 -51.48 3.54 -57.60
C ASP A 337 -50.21 3.73 -58.50
N ASP A 338 -49.23 2.81 -58.59
CA ASP A 338 -49.44 1.46 -59.15
C ASP A 338 -48.26 0.46 -59.04
N SER A 339 -48.61 -0.84 -58.98
CA SER A 339 -47.90 -2.05 -59.47
C SER A 339 -46.44 -2.41 -59.09
N GLY A 340 -46.18 -3.71 -58.86
CA GLY A 340 -44.81 -4.29 -58.90
C GLY A 340 -44.61 -5.62 -58.14
N GLN A 341 -44.79 -6.76 -58.81
CA GLN A 341 -44.46 -8.12 -58.30
C GLN A 341 -42.94 -8.28 -58.03
N THR A 342 -42.46 -9.25 -57.24
CA THR A 342 -42.14 -10.63 -57.72
C THR A 342 -41.93 -11.60 -56.54
N GLN A 343 -42.37 -12.85 -56.73
CA GLN A 343 -42.17 -13.98 -55.79
C GLN A 343 -40.81 -14.64 -55.97
N THR A 344 -40.28 -15.27 -54.92
CA THR A 344 -39.54 -16.53 -55.06
C THR A 344 -39.85 -17.46 -53.88
N LEU A 345 -40.25 -18.70 -54.22
CA LEU A 345 -40.37 -19.82 -53.30
C LEU A 345 -38.99 -20.49 -53.13
N GLU A 346 -38.73 -21.02 -51.94
CA GLU A 346 -37.97 -22.27 -51.83
C GLU A 346 -38.54 -23.09 -50.66
N MET A 347 -38.86 -24.35 -50.94
CA MET A 347 -39.34 -25.38 -50.02
C MET A 347 -38.35 -26.53 -50.09
N ASP A 348 -37.99 -27.11 -48.95
CA ASP A 348 -37.80 -28.54 -48.69
C ASP A 348 -37.53 -28.68 -47.15
N VAL A 349 -38.20 -29.57 -46.38
CA VAL A 349 -38.13 -31.05 -46.37
C VAL A 349 -36.72 -31.49 -45.93
N GLU A 350 -36.46 -32.24 -44.85
CA GLU A 350 -37.02 -33.56 -44.50
C GLU A 350 -36.84 -34.01 -43.01
N MET A 351 -37.41 -35.18 -42.71
CA MET A 351 -37.60 -36.01 -41.51
C MET A 351 -36.60 -36.11 -40.33
N ALA A 352 -37.21 -36.09 -39.13
CA ALA A 352 -37.24 -37.14 -38.06
C ALA A 352 -36.17 -38.23 -37.89
N SER A 353 -35.71 -38.40 -36.63
CA SER A 353 -35.27 -39.64 -35.93
C SER A 353 -35.09 -39.30 -34.43
N SER A 354 -35.55 -39.99 -33.37
CA SER A 354 -35.90 -41.40 -33.06
C SER A 354 -34.80 -42.23 -32.35
N SER A 355 -34.65 -42.06 -31.03
CA SER A 355 -34.30 -43.08 -29.99
C SER A 355 -34.12 -42.36 -28.63
N ASP A 356 -34.67 -42.75 -27.47
CA ASP A 356 -34.90 -44.04 -26.77
C ASP A 356 -33.67 -44.76 -26.21
N THR A 357 -33.83 -45.25 -24.97
CA THR A 357 -33.04 -46.23 -24.16
C THR A 357 -31.69 -45.79 -23.55
N ASP A 358 -31.35 -46.13 -22.28
CA ASP A 358 -32.17 -46.56 -21.12
C ASP A 358 -31.42 -46.48 -19.75
N THR A 359 -32.15 -46.72 -18.65
CA THR A 359 -31.77 -47.29 -17.33
C THR A 359 -30.57 -46.75 -16.51
N GLY A 360 -30.88 -46.35 -15.27
CA GLY A 360 -30.55 -47.23 -14.13
C GLY A 360 -29.27 -47.00 -13.32
N PRO A 361 -29.12 -47.67 -12.15
CA PRO A 361 -29.28 -46.91 -10.91
C PRO A 361 -28.20 -47.12 -9.83
N SER A 362 -28.24 -46.24 -8.82
CA SER A 362 -27.94 -46.47 -7.40
C SER A 362 -26.68 -47.24 -6.96
N LEU A 363 -25.85 -46.59 -6.13
CA LEU A 363 -25.17 -47.29 -5.03
C LEU A 363 -24.96 -46.38 -3.81
N SER A 364 -25.48 -46.82 -2.68
CA SER A 364 -25.34 -46.21 -1.35
C SER A 364 -24.37 -47.01 -0.50
N LEU A 365 -23.50 -46.33 0.27
CA LEU A 365 -22.89 -46.80 1.53
C LEU A 365 -22.22 -45.56 2.17
N ALA A 366 -22.69 -44.92 3.24
CA ALA A 366 -23.12 -45.35 4.59
C ALA A 366 -21.99 -45.31 5.65
N THR A 367 -22.35 -44.78 6.83
CA THR A 367 -21.67 -44.94 8.15
C THR A 367 -20.35 -44.16 8.33
N ALA A 368 -20.26 -43.03 9.05
CA ALA A 368 -20.46 -42.77 10.50
C ALA A 368 -19.46 -43.51 11.43
N PRO A 369 -19.32 -43.17 12.74
CA PRO A 369 -18.80 -41.88 13.24
C PRO A 369 -17.74 -42.05 14.38
N ALA A 370 -17.22 -40.92 14.88
CA ALA A 370 -16.70 -40.66 16.24
C ALA A 370 -15.61 -41.54 16.90
N ASP A 371 -14.58 -40.89 17.48
CA ASP A 371 -14.14 -41.20 18.86
C ASP A 371 -13.41 -40.00 19.53
N PRO A 372 -13.57 -39.74 20.84
CA PRO A 372 -12.84 -38.72 21.60
C PRO A 372 -11.77 -39.33 22.57
N GLU A 373 -11.23 -38.48 23.46
CA GLU A 373 -10.37 -38.81 24.62
C GLU A 373 -8.91 -39.32 24.44
N LYS A 374 -7.95 -38.47 24.82
CA LYS A 374 -6.93 -38.63 25.89
C LYS A 374 -6.01 -37.40 25.85
N ARG A 375 -5.84 -36.55 26.88
CA ARG A 375 -5.55 -36.71 28.33
C ARG A 375 -4.10 -37.11 28.62
N ILE A 376 -3.48 -36.34 29.53
CA ILE A 376 -2.15 -36.48 30.17
C ILE A 376 -0.98 -35.86 29.38
N GLY A 377 -0.25 -34.98 30.08
CA GLY A 377 0.86 -34.14 29.60
C GLY A 377 1.00 -32.93 30.52
#